data_AF-A0A9P0D8F7-F1
#
_entry.id   AF-A0A9P0D8F7-F1
#
_cell.length_a   1.000
_cell.length_b   1.000
_cell.length_c   1.000
_cell.angle_alpha   90.00
_cell.angle_beta   90.00
_cell.angle_gamma   90.00
#
_symmetry.space_group_name_H-M   'P 1'
#
loop_
_entity.id
_entity.type
_entity.pdbx_description
1 polymer ?
#
loop_
_entity_poly.entity_id
_entity_poly.type
_entity_poly.pdbx_seq_one_letter_code
_entity_poly.pdbx_strand_id
1 'polypeptide(L)'
;MTGHHTSKNLANEISNIAREWEITDKILLIVSDNASNIKGAIMNELNLKHFGCFAHTLNLIVNHSLDIPEILSLLAKVRKVVAHFKRSALANEHIMKYQENMGNAPLKVLQDVATRWNSTYYMLERFLLLENALKSTIAILNKDIPILSGEEWKYVSI
;
A
#
# COMPACT_ATOMS: atom_id res chain seq x y z
N MET A 1 17.87 8.08 17.56
CA MET A 1 17.73 6.90 18.44
C MET A 1 18.69 5.82 17.99
N THR A 2 19.81 5.63 18.70
CA THR A 2 20.65 4.43 18.62
C THR A 2 20.23 3.52 19.77
N GLY A 3 19.31 2.59 19.51
CA GLY A 3 18.81 1.66 20.52
C GLY A 3 17.52 0.95 20.09
N HIS A 4 17.30 -0.25 20.61
CA HIS A 4 16.09 -1.04 20.35
C HIS A 4 14.82 -0.24 20.70
N HIS A 5 13.80 -0.32 19.84
CA HIS A 5 12.48 0.31 20.04
C HIS A 5 11.65 -0.39 21.13
N THR A 6 12.21 -0.56 22.33
CA THR A 6 11.51 -1.13 23.48
C THR A 6 10.51 -0.13 24.04
N SER A 7 9.49 -0.61 24.76
CA SER A 7 8.50 0.24 25.42
C SER A 7 9.16 1.31 26.31
N LYS A 8 10.17 0.92 27.09
CA LYS A 8 10.90 1.83 27.99
C LYS A 8 11.65 2.94 27.26
N ASN A 9 12.33 2.61 26.16
CA ASN A 9 13.06 3.61 25.37
C ASN A 9 12.10 4.60 24.70
N LEU A 10 10.98 4.11 24.17
CA LEU A 10 9.95 4.95 23.58
C LEU A 10 9.29 5.86 24.63
N ALA A 11 9.02 5.34 25.83
CA ALA A 11 8.45 6.12 26.93
C ALA A 11 9.38 7.26 27.35
N ASN A 12 10.68 6.97 27.52
CA ASN A 12 11.68 7.99 27.85
C ASN A 12 11.73 9.11 26.81
N GLU A 13 11.68 8.76 25.53
CA GLU A 13 11.69 9.76 24.45
C GLU A 13 10.43 10.63 24.46
N ILE A 14 9.25 10.01 24.59
CA ILE A 14 7.98 10.73 24.70
C ILE A 14 8.00 11.68 25.90
N SER A 15 8.50 11.24 27.06
CA SER A 15 8.63 12.10 28.25
C SER A 15 9.61 13.25 28.05
N ASN A 16 10.72 13.02 27.36
CA ASN A 16 11.71 14.06 27.09
C ASN A 16 11.13 15.15 26.18
N ILE A 17 10.45 14.75 25.10
CA ILE A 17 9.75 15.68 24.19
C ILE A 17 8.65 16.44 24.94
N ALA A 18 7.85 15.74 25.75
CA ALA A 18 6.79 16.37 26.52
C ALA A 18 7.31 17.41 27.53
N ARG A 19 8.47 17.15 28.14
CA ARG A 19 9.14 18.08 29.07
C ARG A 19 9.73 19.28 28.32
N GLU A 20 10.43 19.03 27.22
CA GLU A 20 11.00 20.09 26.37
C GLU A 20 9.94 21.07 25.87
N TRP A 21 8.74 20.57 25.56
CA TRP A 21 7.63 21.36 25.08
C TRP A 21 6.72 21.89 26.21
N GLU A 22 7.03 21.59 27.48
CA GLU A 22 6.25 21.97 28.65
C GLU A 22 4.76 21.54 28.56
N ILE A 23 4.52 20.33 28.05
CA ILE A 23 3.20 19.74 27.86
C ILE A 23 2.94 18.49 28.67
N THR A 24 3.85 18.07 29.56
CA THR A 24 3.74 16.83 30.36
C THR A 24 2.35 16.61 30.96
N ASP A 25 1.80 17.62 31.63
CA ASP A 25 0.49 17.53 32.29
C ASP A 25 -0.70 17.92 31.38
N LYS A 26 -0.42 18.22 30.11
CA LYS A 26 -1.41 18.65 29.10
C LYS A 26 -1.80 17.51 28.15
N ILE A 27 -1.19 16.33 28.27
CA ILE A 27 -1.46 15.19 27.40
C ILE A 27 -2.74 14.48 27.86
N LEU A 28 -3.81 14.63 27.08
CA LEU A 28 -5.07 13.92 27.32
C LEU A 28 -5.06 12.48 26.76
N LEU A 29 -4.49 12.30 25.57
CA LEU A 29 -4.59 11.09 24.76
C LEU A 29 -3.44 11.04 23.75
N ILE A 30 -2.87 9.86 23.52
CA ILE A 30 -1.88 9.63 22.45
C ILE A 30 -2.46 8.69 21.39
N VAL A 31 -2.30 9.05 20.12
CA VAL A 31 -2.68 8.22 18.97
C VAL A 31 -1.45 7.57 18.36
N SER A 32 -1.47 6.26 18.12
CA SER A 32 -0.37 5.54 17.46
C SER A 32 -0.85 4.35 16.61
N ASP A 33 0.05 3.72 15.87
CA ASP A 33 -0.23 2.61 14.93
C ASP A 33 -0.54 1.25 15.60
N ASN A 34 -0.80 1.22 16.91
CA ASN A 34 -1.06 0.03 17.72
C ASN A 34 0.11 -0.95 17.87
N ALA A 35 1.33 -0.64 17.43
CA ALA A 35 2.46 -1.54 17.63
C ALA A 35 2.69 -1.83 19.12
N SER A 36 3.01 -3.09 19.46
CA SER A 36 3.05 -3.55 20.87
C SER A 36 3.95 -2.70 21.77
N ASN A 37 5.11 -2.29 21.26
CA ASN A 37 6.08 -1.51 22.04
C ASN A 37 5.61 -0.07 22.28
N ILE A 38 5.02 0.60 21.29
CA ILE A 38 4.51 1.97 21.50
C ILE A 38 3.28 1.96 22.41
N LYS A 39 2.43 0.93 22.28
CA LYS A 39 1.29 0.74 23.18
C LYS A 39 1.76 0.51 24.62
N GLY A 40 2.76 -0.35 24.82
CA GLY A 40 3.39 -0.59 26.12
C GLY A 40 4.03 0.68 26.70
N ALA A 41 4.72 1.46 25.87
CA ALA A 41 5.29 2.74 26.30
C ALA A 41 4.21 3.69 26.83
N ILE A 42 3.13 3.88 26.08
CA ILE A 42 2.06 4.82 26.42
C ILE A 42 1.27 4.34 27.64
N MET A 43 0.81 3.08 27.63
CA MET A 43 -0.13 2.59 28.63
C MET A 43 0.54 2.06 29.89
N ASN A 44 1.70 1.40 29.78
CA ASN A 44 2.31 0.70 30.91
C ASN A 44 3.43 1.52 31.55
N GLU A 45 4.27 2.18 30.75
CA GLU A 45 5.40 2.97 31.26
C GLU A 45 4.97 4.40 31.64
N LEU A 46 4.16 5.06 30.80
CA LEU A 46 3.72 6.45 31.01
C LEU A 46 2.35 6.57 31.69
N ASN A 47 1.58 5.47 31.75
CA ASN A 47 0.22 5.46 32.29
C ASN A 47 -0.72 6.49 31.63
N LEU A 48 -0.56 6.73 30.33
CA LEU A 48 -1.37 7.65 29.53
C LEU A 48 -2.44 6.90 28.73
N LYS A 49 -3.51 7.61 28.36
CA LYS A 49 -4.55 7.06 27.49
C LYS A 49 -4.02 6.87 26.08
N HIS A 50 -4.38 5.76 25.46
CA HIS A 50 -4.01 5.41 24.09
C HIS A 50 -5.26 5.25 23.22
N PHE A 51 -5.19 5.73 21.97
CA PHE A 51 -6.15 5.43 20.93
C PHE A 51 -5.45 4.95 19.66
N GLY A 52 -6.03 3.94 19.02
CA GLY A 52 -5.45 3.37 17.82
C GLY A 52 -5.64 4.26 16.60
N CYS A 53 -4.66 4.24 15.70
CA CYS A 53 -4.73 4.94 14.42
C CYS A 53 -5.87 4.36 13.57
N PHE A 54 -6.89 5.18 13.28
CA PHE A 54 -8.03 4.77 12.46
C PHE A 54 -7.60 4.29 11.06
N ALA A 55 -6.63 4.96 10.44
CA ALA A 55 -6.12 4.58 9.13
C ALA A 55 -5.45 3.19 9.15
N HIS A 56 -4.79 2.83 10.26
CA HIS A 56 -4.23 1.50 10.44
C HIS A 56 -5.35 0.46 10.59
N THR A 57 -6.37 0.73 11.39
CA THR A 57 -7.55 -0.14 11.53
C THR A 57 -8.25 -0.35 10.18
N LEU A 58 -8.44 0.70 9.39
CA LEU A 58 -9.01 0.59 8.04
C LEU A 58 -8.14 -0.28 7.12
N ASN A 59 -6.82 -0.13 7.19
CA ASN A 59 -5.88 -0.98 6.44
C ASN A 59 -6.00 -2.45 6.83
N LEU A 60 -6.17 -2.76 8.12
CA LEU A 60 -6.40 -4.14 8.58
C LEU A 60 -7.73 -4.69 8.05
N ILE A 61 -8.81 -3.91 8.11
CA ILE A 61 -10.14 -4.31 7.60
C ILE A 61 -10.05 -4.63 6.11
N VAL A 62 -9.49 -3.72 5.31
CA VAL A 62 -9.38 -3.93 3.86
C VAL A 62 -8.52 -5.14 3.54
N ASN A 63 -7.36 -5.29 4.19
CA ASN A 63 -6.49 -6.44 3.96
C ASN A 63 -7.17 -7.76 4.33
N HIS A 64 -7.93 -7.79 5.43
CA HIS A 64 -8.69 -8.98 5.82
C HIS A 64 -9.80 -9.30 4.82
N SER A 65 -10.52 -8.29 4.31
CA SER A 65 -11.54 -8.48 3.27
C SER A 65 -10.97 -8.99 1.94
N LEU A 66 -9.69 -8.72 1.66
CA LEU A 66 -8.98 -9.21 0.47
C LEU A 66 -8.32 -10.58 0.68
N ASP A 67 -8.31 -11.11 1.92
CA ASP A 67 -7.69 -12.38 2.31
C ASP A 67 -8.57 -13.58 1.94
N ILE A 68 -8.96 -13.63 0.66
CA ILE A 68 -9.74 -14.71 0.05
C ILE A 68 -8.84 -15.36 -1.01
N PRO A 69 -8.61 -16.69 -1.00
CA PRO A 69 -7.63 -17.35 -1.87
C PRO A 69 -7.74 -16.99 -3.35
N GLU A 70 -8.96 -16.92 -3.87
CA GLU A 70 -9.26 -16.58 -5.26
C GLU A 70 -8.88 -15.12 -5.57
N ILE A 71 -9.20 -14.19 -4.67
CA ILE A 71 -8.83 -12.76 -4.79
C ILE A 71 -7.31 -12.61 -4.71
N LEU A 72 -6.67 -13.27 -3.75
CA LEU A 72 -5.21 -13.22 -3.59
C LEU A 72 -4.49 -13.76 -4.82
N SER A 73 -5.00 -14.84 -5.42
CA SER A 73 -4.47 -15.41 -6.67
C SER A 73 -4.58 -14.41 -7.84
N LEU A 74 -5.74 -13.78 -8.01
CA LEU A 74 -5.96 -12.75 -9.02
C LEU A 74 -5.05 -11.53 -8.80
N LEU A 75 -5.01 -11.00 -7.57
CA LEU A 75 -4.13 -9.89 -7.21
C LEU A 75 -2.66 -10.23 -7.43
N ALA A 76 -2.22 -11.45 -7.13
CA ALA A 76 -0.86 -11.89 -7.39
C ALA A 76 -0.53 -11.87 -8.89
N LYS A 77 -1.47 -12.27 -9.76
CA LYS A 77 -1.30 -12.14 -11.23
C LYS A 77 -1.19 -10.68 -11.65
N VAL A 78 -2.11 -9.82 -11.21
CA VAL A 78 -2.08 -8.38 -11.52
C VAL A 78 -0.76 -7.74 -11.08
N ARG A 79 -0.33 -8.00 -9.83
CA ARG A 79 0.95 -7.51 -9.29
C ARG A 79 2.14 -7.97 -10.14
N LYS A 80 2.15 -9.22 -10.62
CA LYS A 80 3.22 -9.70 -11.52
C LYS A 80 3.27 -8.92 -12.83
N VAL A 81 2.11 -8.65 -13.44
CA VAL A 81 2.03 -7.84 -14.66
C VAL A 81 2.52 -6.42 -14.38
N VAL A 82 1.96 -5.73 -13.39
CA VAL A 82 2.37 -4.38 -12.98
C VAL A 82 3.87 -4.31 -12.72
N ALA A 83 4.41 -5.26 -11.96
CA ALA A 83 5.82 -5.28 -11.60
C ALA A 83 6.73 -5.49 -12.83
N HIS A 84 6.28 -6.24 -13.84
CA HIS A 84 6.99 -6.35 -15.13
C HIS A 84 7.09 -4.99 -15.83
N PHE A 85 5.96 -4.32 -16.02
CA PHE A 85 5.88 -3.01 -16.70
C PHE A 85 6.58 -1.89 -15.93
N LYS A 86 6.66 -2.00 -14.61
CA LYS A 86 7.40 -1.07 -13.76
C LYS A 86 8.92 -1.23 -13.88
N ARG A 87 9.41 -2.47 -14.05
CA ARG A 87 10.86 -2.77 -14.14
C ARG A 87 11.43 -2.68 -15.56
N SER A 88 10.63 -3.03 -16.57
CA SER A 88 11.11 -3.04 -17.96
C SER A 88 10.93 -1.68 -18.61
N ALA A 89 12.05 -0.99 -18.88
CA ALA A 89 12.04 0.27 -19.63
C ALA A 89 11.37 0.12 -21.00
N LEU A 90 11.68 -0.96 -21.72
CA LEU A 90 11.06 -1.28 -23.01
C LEU A 90 9.55 -1.47 -22.89
N ALA A 91 9.08 -2.27 -21.93
CA ALA A 91 7.63 -2.46 -21.75
C ALA A 91 6.93 -1.16 -21.38
N ASN A 92 7.55 -0.33 -20.54
CA ASN A 92 7.04 1.00 -20.19
C ASN A 92 6.94 1.93 -21.40
N GLU A 93 7.97 1.94 -22.25
CA GLU A 93 8.00 2.73 -23.48
C GLU A 93 6.85 2.33 -24.43
N HIS A 94 6.59 1.03 -24.59
CA HIS A 94 5.49 0.54 -25.42
C HIS A 94 4.11 0.96 -24.90
N ILE A 95 3.82 0.86 -23.60
CA ILE A 95 2.53 1.35 -23.07
C ILE A 95 2.41 2.86 -23.17
N MET A 96 3.51 3.62 -23.02
CA MET A 96 3.48 5.08 -23.21
C MET A 96 3.18 5.43 -24.67
N LYS A 97 3.91 4.86 -25.63
CA LYS A 97 3.68 5.06 -27.07
C LYS A 97 2.28 4.65 -27.51
N TYR A 98 1.75 3.54 -26.99
CA TYR A 98 0.38 3.12 -27.29
C TYR A 98 -0.63 4.20 -26.87
N GLN A 99 -0.48 4.76 -25.68
CA GLN A 99 -1.36 5.83 -25.19
C GLN A 99 -1.25 7.10 -26.04
N GLU A 100 -0.03 7.51 -26.40
CA GLU A 100 0.23 8.67 -27.27
C GLU A 100 -0.42 8.52 -28.64
N ASN A 101 -0.28 7.34 -29.25
CA ASN A 101 -0.88 7.03 -30.56
C ASN A 101 -2.42 7.04 -30.51
N MET A 102 -3.01 6.79 -29.34
CA MET A 102 -4.46 6.86 -29.11
C MET A 102 -4.91 8.28 -28.69
N GLY A 103 -4.00 9.27 -28.68
CA GLY A 103 -4.28 10.65 -28.30
C GLY A 103 -4.41 10.89 -26.79
N ASN A 104 -4.00 9.93 -25.96
CA ASN A 104 -4.10 10.03 -24.50
C ASN A 104 -2.81 10.57 -23.87
N ALA A 105 -2.95 11.28 -22.74
CA ALA A 105 -1.81 11.62 -21.89
C ALA A 105 -1.22 10.34 -21.26
N PRO A 106 0.07 10.02 -21.45
CA PRO A 106 0.62 8.74 -21.01
C PRO A 106 0.65 8.58 -19.50
N LEU A 107 0.10 7.46 -19.03
CA LEU A 107 0.11 7.04 -17.65
C LEU A 107 0.99 5.80 -17.46
N LYS A 108 1.62 5.73 -16.28
CA LYS A 108 2.38 4.55 -15.83
C LYS A 108 1.49 3.63 -14.98
N VAL A 109 1.86 2.36 -14.94
CA VAL A 109 1.26 1.40 -14.00
C VAL A 109 1.54 1.79 -12.53
N LEU A 110 0.64 1.41 -11.63
CA LEU A 110 0.78 1.63 -10.18
C LEU A 110 0.92 0.30 -9.47
N GLN A 111 1.89 0.19 -8.54
CA GLN A 111 2.05 -0.96 -7.66
C GLN A 111 1.40 -0.65 -6.31
N ASP A 112 0.64 -1.60 -5.79
CA ASP A 112 0.05 -1.50 -4.46
C ASP A 112 1.10 -1.57 -3.34
N VAL A 113 0.69 -1.13 -2.14
CA VAL A 113 1.50 -1.06 -0.92
C VAL A 113 0.66 -1.61 0.22
N ALA A 114 0.99 -2.80 0.73
CA ALA A 114 0.18 -3.53 1.70
C ALA A 114 -0.16 -2.76 3.01
N THR A 115 0.62 -1.74 3.34
CA THR A 115 0.40 -0.88 4.52
C THR A 115 -0.51 0.33 4.25
N ARG A 116 -1.00 0.51 3.01
CA ARG A 116 -1.90 1.59 2.61
C ARG A 116 -3.20 1.02 2.05
N TRP A 117 -4.29 1.27 2.78
CA TRP A 117 -5.61 0.65 2.58
C TRP A 117 -6.19 0.86 1.18
N ASN A 118 -5.88 1.97 0.53
CA ASN A 118 -6.39 2.35 -0.79
C ASN A 118 -5.47 1.96 -1.96
N SER A 119 -4.27 1.44 -1.68
CA SER A 119 -3.26 1.24 -2.72
C SER A 119 -3.63 0.13 -3.71
N THR A 120 -4.25 -0.95 -3.23
CA THR A 120 -4.77 -2.03 -4.09
C THR A 120 -5.85 -1.49 -5.03
N TYR A 121 -6.78 -0.68 -4.52
CA TYR A 121 -7.82 -0.05 -5.33
C TYR A 121 -7.20 0.78 -6.47
N TYR A 122 -6.26 1.68 -6.18
CA TYR A 122 -5.63 2.51 -7.22
C TYR A 122 -4.78 1.70 -8.20
N MET A 123 -4.15 0.60 -7.76
CA MET A 123 -3.49 -0.33 -8.68
C MET A 123 -4.49 -0.91 -9.67
N LEU A 124 -5.62 -1.44 -9.18
CA LEU A 124 -6.64 -2.06 -10.04
C LEU A 124 -7.31 -1.04 -10.97
N GLU A 125 -7.68 0.13 -10.46
CA GLU A 125 -8.23 1.24 -11.26
C GLU A 125 -7.29 1.65 -12.39
N ARG A 126 -5.99 1.85 -12.09
CA ARG A 126 -4.99 2.14 -13.12
C ARG A 126 -4.78 0.98 -14.08
N PHE A 127 -4.82 -0.25 -13.58
CA PHE A 127 -4.63 -1.45 -14.37
C PHE A 127 -5.74 -1.62 -15.41
N LEU A 128 -6.99 -1.38 -15.03
CA LEU A 128 -8.15 -1.36 -15.93
C LEU A 128 -8.07 -0.23 -16.95
N LEU A 129 -7.72 0.98 -16.51
CA LEU A 129 -7.56 2.12 -17.42
C LEU A 129 -6.52 1.86 -18.52
N LEU A 130 -5.49 1.06 -18.21
CA LEU A 130 -4.42 0.69 -19.12
C LEU A 130 -4.66 -0.64 -19.86
N GLU A 131 -5.83 -1.26 -19.75
CA GLU A 131 -6.12 -2.61 -20.28
C GLU A 131 -5.67 -2.78 -21.74
N ASN A 132 -6.11 -1.90 -22.64
CA ASN A 132 -5.80 -1.99 -24.07
C ASN A 132 -4.30 -1.85 -24.34
N ALA A 133 -3.64 -0.90 -23.65
CA ALA A 133 -2.21 -0.68 -23.78
C ALA A 133 -1.40 -1.88 -23.26
N LEU A 134 -1.82 -2.46 -22.13
CA LEU A 134 -1.21 -3.64 -21.54
C LEU A 134 -1.36 -4.86 -22.46
N LYS A 135 -2.58 -5.14 -22.94
CA LYS A 135 -2.84 -6.25 -23.88
C LYS A 135 -2.03 -6.13 -25.15
N SER A 136 -2.03 -4.95 -25.78
CA SER A 136 -1.24 -4.69 -27.00
C SER A 136 0.25 -4.88 -26.77
N THR A 137 0.78 -4.40 -25.64
CA THR A 137 2.20 -4.49 -25.35
C THR A 137 2.64 -5.92 -25.01
N ILE A 138 1.82 -6.67 -24.26
CA ILE A 138 2.08 -8.09 -23.95
C ILE A 138 2.14 -8.90 -25.25
N ALA A 139 1.21 -8.66 -26.18
CA ALA A 139 1.19 -9.35 -27.47
C ALA A 139 2.46 -9.08 -28.32
N ILE A 140 3.03 -7.88 -28.23
CA ILE A 140 4.25 -7.50 -28.96
C ILE A 140 5.51 -8.10 -28.32
N LEU A 141 5.62 -8.04 -26.99
CA LEU A 141 6.86 -8.42 -26.29
C LEU A 141 7.09 -9.93 -26.24
N ASN A 142 6.06 -10.75 -26.47
CA ASN A 142 6.10 -12.23 -26.48
C ASN A 142 6.95 -12.81 -25.32
N LYS A 143 6.67 -12.35 -24.10
CA LYS A 143 7.31 -12.81 -22.85
C LYS A 143 6.32 -13.60 -22.01
N ASP A 144 6.84 -14.42 -21.09
CA ASP A 144 6.09 -15.13 -20.04
C ASP A 144 5.48 -14.19 -18.98
N ILE A 145 4.73 -13.19 -19.43
CA ILE A 145 3.94 -12.29 -18.60
C ILE A 145 2.59 -12.99 -18.38
N PRO A 146 2.11 -13.11 -17.14
CA PRO A 146 0.78 -13.68 -16.88
C PRO A 146 -0.30 -12.93 -17.66
N ILE A 147 -1.13 -13.67 -18.40
CA ILE A 147 -2.28 -13.14 -19.11
C ILE A 147 -3.51 -13.41 -18.24
N LEU A 148 -4.27 -12.35 -17.94
CA LEU A 148 -5.57 -12.49 -17.29
C LEU A 148 -6.58 -13.07 -18.28
N SER A 149 -7.37 -14.05 -17.85
CA SER A 149 -8.49 -14.58 -18.63
C SER A 149 -9.59 -13.53 -18.81
N GLY A 150 -10.50 -13.76 -19.76
CA GLY A 150 -11.65 -12.87 -19.94
C GLY A 150 -12.55 -12.75 -18.70
N GLU A 151 -12.64 -13.81 -17.90
CA GLU A 151 -13.35 -13.77 -16.60
C GLU A 151 -12.57 -13.00 -15.55
N GLU A 152 -11.25 -13.15 -15.50
CA GLU A 152 -10.41 -12.41 -14.56
C GLU A 152 -10.48 -10.91 -14.80
N TRP A 153 -10.53 -10.46 -16.06
CA TRP A 153 -10.77 -9.05 -16.38
C TRP A 153 -12.12 -8.56 -15.85
N LYS A 154 -13.18 -9.39 -15.92
CA LYS A 154 -14.50 -9.07 -15.35
C LYS A 154 -14.48 -8.99 -13.83
N TYR A 155 -13.70 -9.84 -13.16
CA TYR A 155 -13.58 -9.79 -11.70
C TYR A 155 -12.78 -8.58 -11.21
N VAL A 156 -11.89 -8.03 -12.05
CA VAL A 156 -11.16 -6.79 -11.73
C VAL A 156 -12.03 -5.56 -11.99
N SER A 157 -12.88 -5.57 -13.02
CA SER A 157 -13.80 -4.47 -13.30
C SER A 157 -14.90 -4.40 -12.23
N ILE A 158 -14.83 -3.37 -11.39
CA ILE A 158 -15.83 -3.05 -10.35
C ILE A 158 -17.10 -2.53 -10.99
#